data_AF-A0A955XIR3-F1
#
_entry.id   AF-A0A955XIR3-F1
#
_cell.length_a   1.000
_cell.length_b   1.000
_cell.length_c   1.000
_cell.angle_alpha   90.00
_cell.angle_beta   90.00
_cell.angle_gamma   90.00
#
_symmetry.space_group_name_H-M   'P 1'
#
loop_
_entity.id
_entity.type
_entity.pdbx_description
1 polymer ?
#
loop_
_entity_poly.entity_id
_entity_poly.type
_entity_poly.pdbx_seq_one_letter_code
_entity_poly.pdbx_strand_id
1 'polypeptide(L)'
;MRGAQEWSFTLKADGLSIASARIPAVLSKEDDDRFYERMFLLEQLDRMIKGLYGQFLKLRLSKAWEADELPAIQGWIAGTSAEG
;
A
#
# COMPACT_ATOMS: atom_id res chain seq x y z
N MET A 1 3.21 16.43 18.46
CA MET A 1 2.64 15.27 17.74
C MET A 1 2.84 15.49 16.25
N ARG A 2 3.28 14.47 15.50
CA ARG A 2 3.24 14.54 14.03
C ARG A 2 1.76 14.45 13.62
N GLY A 3 1.33 15.31 12.70
CA GLY A 3 -0.01 15.21 12.09
C GLY A 3 -0.13 13.97 11.22
N ALA A 4 -1.23 13.87 10.46
CA ALA A 4 -1.39 12.82 9.45
C ALA A 4 -0.18 12.80 8.50
N GLN A 5 0.39 11.62 8.28
CA GLN A 5 1.48 11.42 7.34
C GLN A 5 0.93 10.80 6.06
N GLU A 6 1.32 11.36 4.92
CA GLU A 6 0.87 10.91 3.61
C GLU A 6 2.06 10.48 2.75
N TRP A 7 1.93 9.32 2.12
CA TRP A 7 2.83 8.83 1.10
C TRP A 7 2.05 8.75 -0.21
N SER A 8 2.65 9.23 -1.30
CA SER A 8 2.09 9.08 -2.65
C SER A 8 3.13 8.44 -3.56
N PHE A 9 2.75 7.41 -4.29
CA PHE A 9 3.65 6.68 -5.18
C PHE A 9 2.87 5.96 -6.27
N THR A 10 3.57 5.53 -7.32
CA THR A 10 3.03 4.63 -8.34
C THR A 10 3.44 3.20 -8.02
N LEU A 11 2.47 2.29 -7.95
CA LEU A 11 2.72 0.85 -7.86
C LEU A 11 2.61 0.21 -9.26
N LYS A 12 3.71 -0.35 -9.76
CA LYS A 12 3.74 -1.05 -11.05
C LYS A 12 3.37 -2.52 -10.87
N ALA A 13 2.38 -2.99 -11.62
CA ALA A 13 1.81 -4.32 -11.45
C ALA A 13 2.80 -5.46 -11.75
N ASP A 14 3.55 -5.31 -12.85
CA ASP A 14 4.41 -6.30 -13.46
C ASP A 14 5.57 -6.77 -12.57
N GLY A 15 6.03 -5.94 -11.64
CA GLY A 15 7.06 -6.30 -10.67
C GLY A 15 6.76 -5.90 -9.24
N LEU A 16 5.52 -5.46 -8.95
CA LEU A 16 5.14 -4.84 -7.68
C LEU A 16 6.14 -3.75 -7.22
N SER A 17 6.68 -2.99 -8.17
CA SER A 17 7.72 -2.00 -7.90
C SER A 17 7.13 -0.62 -7.64
N ILE A 18 7.81 0.15 -6.79
CA ILE A 18 7.43 1.50 -6.41
C ILE A 18 8.18 2.50 -7.28
N ALA A 19 7.47 3.44 -7.89
CA ALA A 19 8.04 4.55 -8.64
C ALA A 19 7.50 5.88 -8.14
N SER A 20 8.27 6.96 -8.36
CA SER A 20 7.87 8.34 -8.04
C SER A 20 7.40 8.55 -6.59
N ALA A 21 8.02 7.85 -5.63
CA ALA A 21 7.64 7.93 -4.22
C ALA A 21 7.91 9.32 -3.64
N ARG A 22 6.84 9.97 -3.18
CA ARG A 22 6.88 11.14 -2.32
C ARG A 22 6.64 10.69 -0.88
N ILE A 23 7.58 11.03 -0.02
CA ILE A 23 7.52 10.76 1.42
C ILE A 23 6.98 11.99 2.16
N PRO A 24 6.50 11.80 3.41
CA PRO A 24 6.17 12.90 4.30
C PRO A 24 7.32 13.90 4.46
N ALA A 25 6.99 15.12 4.87
CA ALA A 25 7.99 16.14 5.18
C ALA A 25 8.97 15.65 6.25
N VAL A 26 10.26 15.79 5.96
CA VAL A 26 11.37 15.60 6.91
C VAL A 26 11.41 16.81 7.82
N LEU A 27 11.29 16.61 9.12
CA LEU A 27 11.18 17.67 10.12
C LEU A 27 12.50 17.90 10.88
N SER A 28 13.46 17.00 10.76
CA SER A 28 14.81 17.15 11.31
C SER A 28 15.54 18.36 10.72
N LYS A 29 16.38 19.00 11.54
CA LYS A 29 17.11 20.21 11.16
C LYS A 29 18.57 19.94 10.78
N GLU A 30 19.20 18.94 11.41
CA GLU A 30 20.58 18.56 11.14
C GLU A 30 20.65 17.61 9.94
N ASP A 31 21.68 17.74 9.11
CA ASP A 31 21.73 17.04 7.82
C ASP A 31 21.79 15.51 7.95
N ASP A 32 22.52 14.99 8.94
CA ASP A 32 22.58 13.55 9.22
C ASP A 32 21.20 13.03 9.68
N ASP A 33 20.55 13.73 10.60
CA ASP A 33 19.21 13.39 11.07
C ASP A 33 18.14 13.45 9.97
N ARG A 34 18.28 14.38 9.01
CA ARG A 34 17.40 14.47 7.84
C ARG A 34 17.54 13.25 6.95
N PHE A 35 18.76 12.75 6.76
CA PHE A 35 19.00 11.54 5.99
C PHE A 35 18.40 10.32 6.67
N TYR A 36 18.63 10.14 7.98
CA TYR A 36 18.06 9.02 8.73
C TYR A 36 16.53 9.06 8.77
N GLU A 37 15.93 10.22 8.98
CA GLU A 37 14.47 10.37 8.95
C GLU A 37 13.91 10.02 7.57
N ARG A 38 14.56 10.46 6.50
CA ARG A 38 14.17 10.10 5.13
C ARG A 38 14.21 8.59 4.90
N MET A 39 15.26 7.91 5.34
CA MET A 39 15.38 6.46 5.23
C MET A 39 14.27 5.76 6.02
N PHE A 40 14.02 6.20 7.25
CA PHE A 40 12.96 5.67 8.10
C PHE A 40 11.57 5.80 7.44
N LEU A 41 11.27 6.93 6.80
CA LEU A 41 10.01 7.12 6.07
C LEU A 41 9.88 6.20 4.85
N LEU A 42 10.98 5.87 4.18
CA LEU A 42 11.00 4.89 3.09
C LEU A 42 10.83 3.45 3.60
N GLU A 43 11.47 3.09 4.71
CA GLU A 43 11.28 1.78 5.35
C GLU A 43 9.84 1.59 5.86
N GLN A 44 9.19 2.66 6.32
CA GLN A 44 7.76 2.60 6.66
C GLN A 44 6.91 2.32 5.41
N LEU A 45 7.18 2.99 4.29
CA LEU A 45 6.49 2.72 3.03
C LEU A 45 6.66 1.26 2.59
N ASP A 46 7.89 0.74 2.61
CA ASP A 46 8.18 -0.67 2.28
C ASP A 46 7.41 -1.65 3.18
N ARG A 47 7.40 -1.40 4.50
CA ARG A 47 6.64 -2.22 5.46
C ARG A 47 5.14 -2.17 5.20
N MET A 48 4.58 -1.01 4.87
CA MET A 48 3.16 -0.88 4.54
C MET A 48 2.81 -1.73 3.31
N ILE A 49 3.61 -1.65 2.25
CA ILE A 49 3.36 -2.41 1.02
C ILE A 49 3.50 -3.91 1.23
N LYS A 50 4.54 -4.35 1.95
CA LYS A 50 4.70 -5.77 2.32
C LYS A 50 3.56 -6.27 3.19
N GLY A 51 3.08 -5.45 4.13
CA GLY A 51 1.93 -5.77 4.98
C GLY A 51 0.64 -5.95 4.17
N LEU A 52 0.33 -4.99 3.29
CA LEU A 52 -0.83 -5.06 2.39
C LEU A 52 -0.75 -6.27 1.46
N TYR A 53 0.41 -6.52 0.87
CA TYR A 53 0.61 -7.70 0.02
C TYR A 53 0.47 -9.01 0.80
N GLY A 54 0.99 -9.06 2.03
CA GLY A 54 0.80 -10.21 2.92
C GLY A 54 -0.68 -10.45 3.26
N GLN A 55 -1.46 -9.40 3.52
CA GLN A 55 -2.91 -9.53 3.72
C GLN A 55 -3.62 -10.01 2.45
N PHE A 56 -3.27 -9.45 1.30
CA PHE A 56 -3.76 -9.91 0.01
C PHE A 56 -3.47 -11.40 -0.21
N LEU A 57 -2.24 -11.85 0.03
CA LEU A 57 -1.87 -13.27 -0.13
C LEU A 57 -2.67 -14.19 0.80
N LYS A 58 -2.87 -13.78 2.07
CA LYS A 58 -3.71 -14.56 3.00
C LYS A 58 -5.12 -14.75 2.47
N LEU A 59 -5.72 -13.68 1.94
CA LEU A 59 -7.06 -13.73 1.36
C LEU A 59 -7.06 -14.56 0.06
N ARG A 60 -6.16 -14.23 -0.87
CA ARG A 60 -6.05 -14.80 -2.22
C ARG A 60 -5.81 -16.30 -2.23
N LEU A 61 -5.12 -16.82 -1.22
CA LEU A 61 -4.81 -18.24 -1.05
C LEU A 61 -5.79 -18.96 -0.11
N SER A 62 -6.74 -18.25 0.49
CA SER A 62 -7.76 -18.84 1.33
C SER A 62 -8.93 -19.39 0.51
N LYS A 63 -9.76 -20.23 1.14
CA LYS A 63 -11.02 -20.71 0.53
C LYS A 63 -12.03 -19.57 0.29
N ALA A 64 -11.98 -18.50 1.07
CA ALA A 64 -12.85 -17.34 0.91
C ALA A 64 -12.63 -16.62 -0.43
N TRP A 65 -11.47 -16.79 -1.05
CA TRP A 65 -11.24 -16.23 -2.38
C TRP A 65 -12.23 -16.76 -3.42
N GLU A 66 -12.36 -18.08 -3.54
CA GLU A 66 -13.26 -18.70 -4.52
C GLU A 66 -14.74 -18.56 -4.10
N ALA A 67 -15.00 -18.57 -2.79
CA ALA A 67 -16.36 -18.51 -2.26
C ALA A 67 -16.98 -17.11 -2.33
N ASP A 68 -16.20 -16.07 -2.02
CA ASP A 68 -16.71 -14.74 -1.75
C ASP A 68 -16.08 -13.67 -2.66
N GLU A 69 -14.75 -13.56 -2.63
CA GLU A 69 -14.03 -12.43 -3.25
C GLU A 69 -14.07 -12.45 -4.79
N LEU A 70 -13.78 -13.60 -5.41
CA LEU A 70 -13.76 -13.73 -6.86
C LEU A 70 -15.15 -13.51 -7.47
N PRO A 71 -16.25 -14.11 -6.96
CA PRO A 71 -17.59 -13.78 -7.40
C PRO A 71 -17.94 -12.30 -7.23
N ALA A 72 -17.56 -11.67 -6.12
CA ALA A 72 -17.82 -10.24 -5.88
C ALA A 72 -17.09 -9.34 -6.91
N ILE A 73 -15.82 -9.65 -7.21
CA ILE A 73 -15.05 -8.95 -8.24
C ILE A 73 -15.69 -9.12 -9.63
N GLN A 74 -16.12 -10.34 -9.97
CA GLN A 74 -16.81 -10.62 -11.24
C GLN A 74 -18.13 -9.86 -11.34
N GLY A 75 -18.93 -9.83 -10.27
CA GLY A 75 -20.16 -9.05 -10.20
C GLY A 75 -19.91 -7.56 -10.38
N TRP A 76 -18.84 -7.02 -9.78
CA TRP A 76 -18.48 -5.62 -9.91
C TRP A 76 -18.08 -5.28 -11.35
N ILE A 77 -17.26 -6.12 -12.00
CA ILE A 77 -16.88 -5.96 -13.41
C ILE A 77 -18.11 -6.04 -14.33
N ALA A 78 -19.05 -6.94 -14.05
CA ALA A 78 -20.27 -7.11 -14.82
C ALA A 78 -21.32 -6.00 -14.58
N GLY A 79 -21.07 -5.07 -13.65
CA GLY A 79 -22.03 -4.04 -13.25
C GLY A 79 -23.26 -4.58 -12.53
N THR A 80 -23.18 -5.80 -11.99
CA THR A 80 -24.26 -6.49 -11.28
C THR A 80 -24.10 -6.45 -9.76
N SER A 81 -23.00 -5.90 -9.25
CA SER A 81 -22.88 -5.60 -7.82
C SER A 81 -23.93 -4.55 -7.44
N ALA A 82 -24.92 -4.98 -6.66
CA ALA A 82 -25.91 -4.11 -6.08
C ALA A 82 -25.20 -2.99 -5.31
N GLU A 83 -25.43 -1.75 -5.75
CA GLU A 83 -25.13 -0.56 -4.98
C GLU A 83 -25.74 -0.73 -3.58
N GLY A 84 -24.89 -0.69 -2.56
CA GLY A 84 -25.27 -0.54 -1.15
C GLY A 84 -24.86 0.84 -0.68
#